data_AF-A0ABD3EDX4-F1
#
_entry.id   AF-A0ABD3EDX4-F1
#
_cell.length_a   1.000
_cell.length_b   1.000
_cell.length_c   1.000
_cell.angle_alpha   90.00
_cell.angle_beta   90.00
_cell.angle_gamma   90.00
#
_symmetry.space_group_name_H-M   'P 1'
#
loop_
_entity.id
_entity.type
_entity.pdbx_description
1 polymer ?
#
loop_
_entity_poly.entity_id
_entity_poly.type
_entity_poly.pdbx_seq_one_letter_code
_entity_poly.pdbx_strand_id
1 'polypeptide(L)'
;MGTRITKHQKLSDVSLNMSSIDRISALQDDLLCHILSFLPTKDSVATSVLSTRWRHLWAHVPNVDFDSEHHTKGRLTNFCDIIYRVMLMYKVHNINNFRLSYKDACSKYKLETCIATAILRNVKNLYLDLGNQLVKLPLRIFTNNKTLVELKLHNCGFIPSSSSINLYLPALKILNLASVKYESTKSLEHLIAGCPVLEELFIVRTAVDPMVCCNISSATLNKLVLITNFTNNGAFTLTYKMRIETPALRYLELHDTVTKDLSFGPLTFLVTANVQFHNYKSSEGDALYSSSVVQFFRRLYNVKSLILCISLSEVPDNSALSASVARFPNLTSLSFSGDWRFISVFLIVVVNLEALTIHT
;
A
#
# COMPACT_ATOMS: atom_id res chain seq x y z
N MET A 1 68.12 49.90 -33.89
CA MET A 1 69.22 49.61 -32.94
C MET A 1 68.79 50.18 -31.60
N GLY A 2 68.76 49.52 -30.44
CA GLY A 2 69.11 48.18 -30.01
C GLY A 2 68.78 48.13 -28.51
N THR A 3 68.03 47.10 -28.12
CA THR A 3 68.10 46.30 -26.88
C THR A 3 68.76 46.87 -25.62
N ARG A 4 68.06 46.80 -24.47
CA ARG A 4 68.35 45.83 -23.38
C ARG A 4 67.35 45.97 -22.21
N ILE A 5 66.42 45.02 -22.11
CA ILE A 5 65.79 44.63 -20.84
C ILE A 5 66.33 43.24 -20.52
N THR A 6 66.90 43.12 -19.33
CA THR A 6 67.61 41.95 -18.81
C THR A 6 66.65 40.79 -18.51
N LYS A 7 67.11 39.59 -18.90
CA LYS A 7 66.59 38.27 -18.55
C LYS A 7 66.53 38.07 -17.02
N HIS A 8 65.40 37.57 -16.54
CA HIS A 8 65.35 36.49 -15.54
C HIS A 8 64.26 35.50 -16.03
N GLN A 9 64.68 34.42 -16.68
CA GLN A 9 64.84 33.08 -16.12
C GLN A 9 63.49 32.39 -15.84
N LYS A 10 63.24 31.41 -16.71
CA LYS A 10 62.11 30.49 -16.77
C LYS A 10 62.20 29.55 -15.56
N LEU A 11 61.17 29.54 -14.71
CA LEU A 11 60.88 28.42 -13.82
C LEU A 11 59.57 27.81 -14.29
N SER A 12 59.69 26.53 -14.63
CA SER A 12 58.65 25.64 -15.10
C SER A 12 57.64 25.36 -13.99
N ASP A 13 56.51 26.05 -14.03
CA ASP A 13 55.29 25.52 -13.42
C ASP A 13 54.59 24.65 -14.45
N VAL A 14 54.92 23.35 -14.42
CA VAL A 14 53.95 22.33 -14.77
C VAL A 14 52.89 22.39 -13.67
N SER A 15 51.98 23.36 -13.77
CA SER A 15 50.72 23.27 -13.06
C SER A 15 50.00 22.08 -13.67
N LEU A 16 50.12 20.93 -13.00
CA LEU A 16 49.17 19.85 -13.15
C LEU A 16 47.80 20.47 -12.90
N ASN A 17 47.13 20.77 -14.01
CA ASN A 17 45.74 21.17 -14.04
C ASN A 17 44.98 19.95 -13.50
N MET A 18 44.89 19.82 -12.18
CA MET A 18 43.89 18.99 -11.53
C MET A 18 42.54 19.69 -11.72
N SER A 19 42.14 19.88 -12.98
CA SER A 19 40.74 19.98 -13.32
C SER A 19 40.11 18.75 -12.68
N SER A 20 39.27 18.96 -11.66
CA SER A 20 38.52 17.89 -11.03
C SER A 20 37.95 17.02 -12.13
N ILE A 21 38.42 15.78 -12.25
CA ILE A 21 38.01 14.88 -13.32
C ILE A 21 36.49 14.80 -13.24
N ASP A 22 35.80 15.25 -14.30
CA ASP A 22 34.34 15.15 -14.38
C ASP A 22 33.97 13.69 -14.68
N ARG A 23 33.93 12.91 -13.61
CA ARG A 23 33.62 11.47 -13.66
C ARG A 23 32.17 11.22 -14.06
N ILE A 24 31.27 12.19 -13.82
CA ILE A 24 29.85 12.07 -14.16
C ILE A 24 29.67 12.17 -15.67
N SER A 25 30.32 13.13 -16.32
CA SER A 25 30.31 13.24 -17.79
C SER A 25 30.96 12.05 -18.50
N ALA A 26 31.82 11.30 -17.82
CA ALA A 26 32.45 10.08 -18.36
C ALA A 26 31.56 8.83 -18.30
N LEU A 27 30.46 8.84 -17.54
CA LEU A 27 29.53 7.70 -17.47
C LEU A 27 28.80 7.50 -18.80
N GLN A 28 28.34 6.27 -19.07
CA GLN A 28 27.45 5.97 -20.22
C GLN A 28 25.99 6.36 -19.92
N ASP A 29 25.19 6.61 -20.96
CA ASP A 29 23.80 7.05 -20.81
C ASP A 29 22.95 6.07 -19.97
N ASP A 30 23.17 4.77 -20.09
CA ASP A 30 22.46 3.76 -19.30
C ASP A 30 22.73 3.90 -17.80
N LEU A 31 23.96 4.23 -17.41
CA LEU A 31 24.32 4.47 -16.01
C LEU A 31 23.73 5.79 -15.51
N LEU A 32 23.68 6.82 -16.36
CA LEU A 32 23.00 8.07 -16.03
C LEU A 32 21.49 7.86 -15.84
N CYS A 33 20.84 7.11 -16.74
CA CYS A 33 19.44 6.71 -16.61
C CYS A 33 19.19 5.89 -15.34
N HIS A 34 20.14 5.01 -14.97
CA HIS A 34 20.06 4.26 -13.71
C HIS A 34 20.16 5.19 -12.50
N ILE A 35 21.08 6.16 -12.48
CA ILE A 35 21.18 7.17 -11.42
C ILE A 35 19.87 7.98 -11.33
N LEU A 36 19.37 8.45 -12.47
CA LEU A 36 18.11 9.19 -12.55
C LEU A 36 16.90 8.36 -12.10
N SER A 37 16.96 7.03 -12.16
CA SER A 37 15.88 6.15 -11.72
C SER A 37 15.64 6.14 -10.21
N PHE A 38 16.60 6.66 -9.44
CA PHE A 38 16.46 6.88 -7.99
C PHE A 38 15.83 8.23 -7.63
N LEU A 39 15.60 9.11 -8.62
CA LEU A 39 15.02 10.43 -8.42
C LEU A 39 13.53 10.43 -8.76
N PRO A 40 12.70 11.27 -8.09
CA PRO A 40 11.37 11.59 -8.58
C PRO A 40 11.40 12.11 -10.02
N THR A 41 10.35 11.88 -10.81
CA THR A 41 10.31 12.28 -12.24
C THR A 41 10.63 13.76 -12.43
N LYS A 42 10.10 14.61 -11.55
CA LYS A 42 10.33 16.05 -11.58
C LYS A 42 11.83 16.40 -11.52
N ASP A 43 12.54 15.77 -10.61
CA ASP A 43 13.97 16.04 -10.37
C ASP A 43 14.81 15.43 -11.49
N SER A 44 14.42 14.26 -11.98
CA SER A 44 15.00 13.64 -13.18
C SER A 44 14.87 14.56 -14.40
N VAL A 45 13.69 15.13 -14.65
CA VAL A 45 13.47 16.11 -15.72
C VAL A 45 14.26 17.39 -15.47
N ALA A 46 14.41 17.85 -14.22
CA ALA A 46 15.19 19.05 -13.90
C ALA A 46 16.67 18.92 -14.29
N THR A 47 17.23 17.71 -14.31
CA THR A 47 18.60 17.48 -14.81
C THR A 47 18.80 17.79 -16.29
N SER A 48 17.71 17.97 -17.06
CA SER A 48 17.76 18.31 -18.49
C SER A 48 18.49 19.62 -18.79
N VAL A 49 18.64 20.51 -17.80
CA VAL A 49 19.35 21.78 -17.95
C VAL A 49 20.87 21.66 -17.77
N LEU A 50 21.37 20.52 -17.30
CA LEU A 50 22.81 20.33 -17.00
C LEU A 50 23.67 20.38 -18.28
N SER A 51 23.20 19.78 -19.37
CA SER A 51 23.80 19.90 -20.70
C SER A 51 22.90 19.32 -21.79
N THR A 52 23.32 19.48 -23.05
CA THR A 52 22.63 18.90 -24.23
C THR A 52 22.46 17.38 -24.14
N ARG A 53 23.43 16.68 -23.53
CA ARG A 53 23.40 15.23 -23.30
C ARG A 53 22.29 14.83 -22.32
N TRP A 54 22.12 15.59 -21.24
CA TRP A 54 21.15 15.28 -20.19
C TRP A 54 19.71 15.63 -20.58
N ARG A 55 19.54 16.48 -21.60
CA ARG A 55 18.24 17.03 -22.02
C ARG A 55 17.12 16.00 -22.17
N HIS A 56 17.46 14.78 -22.61
CA HIS A 56 16.49 13.72 -22.95
C HIS A 56 16.68 12.41 -22.17
N LEU A 57 17.60 12.34 -21.20
CA LEU A 57 17.88 11.10 -20.46
C LEU A 57 16.67 10.65 -19.65
N TRP A 58 15.96 11.59 -19.01
CA TRP A 58 14.75 11.32 -18.23
C TRP A 58 13.68 10.55 -19.01
N ALA A 59 13.61 10.69 -20.34
CA ALA A 59 12.64 9.98 -21.19
C ALA A 59 12.94 8.48 -21.34
N HIS A 60 14.12 8.03 -20.92
CA HIS A 60 14.60 6.65 -20.95
C HIS A 60 14.68 6.01 -19.56
N VAL A 61 14.34 6.75 -18.50
CA VAL A 61 14.26 6.23 -17.14
C VAL A 61 13.04 5.30 -17.05
N PRO A 62 13.09 4.13 -16.38
CA PRO A 62 11.93 3.22 -16.31
C PRO A 62 10.98 3.48 -15.14
N ASN A 63 11.26 4.52 -14.34
CA ASN A 63 10.51 4.88 -13.14
C ASN A 63 9.81 6.22 -13.35
N VAL A 64 8.50 6.20 -13.17
CA VAL A 64 7.62 7.37 -13.26
C VAL A 64 6.98 7.59 -11.90
N ASP A 65 7.32 8.69 -11.26
CA ASP A 65 6.66 9.20 -10.05
C ASP A 65 6.06 10.58 -10.29
N PHE A 66 4.73 10.67 -10.22
CA PHE A 66 3.95 11.89 -10.23
C PHE A 66 3.19 12.02 -8.92
N ASP A 67 3.69 12.86 -8.02
CA ASP A 67 3.08 13.11 -6.71
C ASP A 67 2.69 14.57 -6.55
N SER A 68 1.41 14.83 -6.32
CA SER A 68 0.88 16.18 -6.10
C SER A 68 0.94 16.66 -4.65
N GLU A 69 1.28 15.81 -3.68
CA GLU A 69 1.23 16.17 -2.26
C GLU A 69 2.16 17.34 -1.89
N HIS A 70 3.23 17.56 -2.66
CA HIS A 70 4.16 18.66 -2.46
C HIS A 70 3.82 19.94 -3.24
N HIS A 71 2.64 19.99 -3.87
CA HIS A 71 2.23 21.15 -4.65
C HIS A 71 1.29 22.05 -3.85
N THR A 72 1.73 23.29 -3.61
CA THR A 72 0.92 24.34 -3.00
C THR A 72 -0.34 24.54 -3.83
N LYS A 73 -1.51 24.33 -3.20
CA LYS A 73 -2.84 24.62 -3.76
C LYS A 73 -2.80 25.97 -4.48
N GLY A 74 -3.16 25.98 -5.78
CA GLY A 74 -3.34 27.19 -6.57
C GLY A 74 -2.22 27.59 -7.54
N ARG A 75 -1.05 26.93 -7.55
CA ARG A 75 0.04 27.27 -8.53
C ARG A 75 0.11 26.40 -9.79
N LEU A 76 -0.60 25.28 -9.86
CA LEU A 76 -0.51 24.36 -10.99
C LEU A 76 -1.89 23.88 -11.45
N THR A 77 -2.67 24.78 -12.06
CA THR A 77 -3.76 24.37 -12.96
C THR A 77 -3.28 23.44 -14.11
N ASN A 78 -1.97 23.28 -14.27
CA ASN A 78 -1.32 22.61 -15.38
C ASN A 78 -0.54 21.33 -14.98
N PHE A 79 -0.59 20.84 -13.73
CA PHE A 79 0.17 19.62 -13.37
C PHE A 79 -0.27 18.41 -14.21
N CYS A 80 -1.58 18.27 -14.42
CA CYS A 80 -2.12 17.27 -15.35
C CYS A 80 -1.60 17.43 -16.80
N ASP A 81 -1.40 18.67 -17.27
CA ASP A 81 -0.81 18.92 -18.59
C ASP A 81 0.66 18.51 -18.64
N ILE A 82 1.39 18.76 -17.56
CA ILE A 82 2.79 18.34 -17.44
C ILE A 82 2.89 16.83 -17.45
N ILE A 83 2.11 16.12 -16.61
CA ILE A 83 2.04 14.65 -16.60
C ILE A 83 1.76 14.13 -18.02
N TYR A 84 0.71 14.65 -18.65
CA TYR A 84 0.30 14.22 -19.97
C TYR A 84 1.41 14.43 -21.01
N ARG A 85 2.07 15.60 -21.03
CA ARG A 85 3.18 15.89 -21.94
C ARG A 85 4.39 14.99 -21.67
N VAL A 86 4.76 14.79 -20.40
CA VAL A 86 5.87 13.90 -20.01
C VAL A 86 5.60 12.47 -20.49
N MET A 87 4.37 11.99 -20.31
CA MET A 87 3.96 10.65 -20.77
C MET A 87 4.02 10.49 -22.30
N LEU A 88 3.67 11.54 -23.06
CA LEU A 88 3.80 11.53 -24.52
C LEU A 88 5.26 11.48 -25.00
N MET A 89 6.19 12.01 -24.20
CA MET A 89 7.62 12.06 -24.53
C MET A 89 8.39 10.81 -24.08
N TYR A 90 7.80 9.98 -23.22
CA TYR A 90 8.47 8.80 -22.67
C TYR A 90 8.79 7.78 -23.78
N LYS A 91 10.04 7.31 -23.81
CA LYS A 91 10.54 6.40 -24.85
C LYS A 91 10.71 4.96 -24.37
N VAL A 92 10.61 4.72 -23.07
CA VAL A 92 10.83 3.38 -22.49
C VAL A 92 9.74 2.38 -22.89
N HIS A 93 10.12 1.19 -23.32
CA HIS A 93 9.18 0.14 -23.68
C HIS A 93 8.55 -0.57 -22.47
N ASN A 94 9.29 -0.70 -21.36
CA ASN A 94 8.85 -1.36 -20.14
C ASN A 94 9.01 -0.43 -18.92
N ILE A 95 7.90 -0.07 -18.27
CA ILE A 95 7.92 0.71 -17.05
C ILE A 95 8.08 -0.23 -15.85
N ASN A 96 9.02 0.06 -14.96
CA ASN A 96 9.16 -0.71 -13.73
C ASN A 96 8.17 -0.18 -12.69
N ASN A 97 8.22 1.12 -12.39
CA ASN A 97 7.38 1.75 -11.39
C ASN A 97 6.59 2.90 -12.02
N PHE A 98 5.27 2.90 -11.82
CA PHE A 98 4.40 4.01 -12.17
C PHE A 98 3.58 4.42 -10.94
N ARG A 99 3.86 5.61 -10.42
CA ARG A 99 3.13 6.24 -9.32
C ARG A 99 2.44 7.50 -9.83
N LEU A 100 1.13 7.56 -9.61
CA LEU A 100 0.30 8.72 -9.92
C LEU A 100 -0.59 9.03 -8.73
N SER A 101 -0.21 10.04 -7.96
CA SER A 101 -0.96 10.61 -6.84
C SER A 101 -1.41 12.02 -7.24
N TYR A 102 -2.70 12.21 -7.49
CA TYR A 102 -3.27 13.49 -7.89
C TYR A 102 -4.68 13.68 -7.33
N LYS A 103 -4.82 14.59 -6.38
CA LYS A 103 -6.06 14.81 -5.61
C LYS A 103 -6.90 15.99 -6.09
N ASP A 104 -6.34 16.84 -6.95
CA ASP A 104 -7.03 18.01 -7.51
C ASP A 104 -7.83 17.67 -8.77
N ALA A 105 -8.66 18.60 -9.24
CA ALA A 105 -9.41 18.41 -10.49
C ALA A 105 -8.47 18.18 -11.68
N CYS A 106 -8.66 17.08 -12.39
CA CYS A 106 -7.93 16.75 -13.61
C CYS A 106 -8.90 16.48 -14.76
N SER A 107 -8.39 16.61 -15.98
CA SER A 107 -9.10 16.08 -17.13
C SER A 107 -9.05 14.54 -17.12
N LYS A 108 -10.22 13.90 -17.05
CA LYS A 108 -10.36 12.43 -16.98
C LYS A 108 -9.61 11.72 -18.11
N TYR A 109 -9.76 12.19 -19.36
CA TYR A 109 -9.11 11.55 -20.51
C TYR A 109 -7.58 11.55 -20.39
N LYS A 110 -6.98 12.57 -19.76
CA LYS A 110 -5.53 12.65 -19.58
C LYS A 110 -5.06 11.59 -18.61
N LEU A 111 -5.73 11.45 -17.46
CA LEU A 111 -5.43 10.40 -16.48
C LEU A 111 -5.62 9.01 -17.09
N GLU A 112 -6.75 8.78 -17.77
CA GLU A 112 -7.04 7.52 -18.44
C GLU A 112 -5.97 7.19 -19.50
N THR A 113 -5.55 8.16 -20.31
CA THR A 113 -4.48 7.97 -21.29
C THR A 113 -3.15 7.66 -20.63
N CYS A 114 -2.80 8.34 -19.53
CA CYS A 114 -1.54 8.07 -18.80
C CYS A 114 -1.52 6.66 -18.22
N ILE A 115 -2.62 6.25 -17.57
CA ILE A 115 -2.77 4.91 -17.00
C ILE A 115 -2.73 3.85 -18.11
N ALA A 116 -3.47 4.05 -19.20
CA ALA A 116 -3.46 3.17 -20.36
C ALA A 116 -2.05 3.03 -20.95
N THR A 117 -1.31 4.13 -21.06
CA THR A 117 0.07 4.13 -21.55
C THR A 117 0.99 3.31 -20.64
N ALA A 118 0.84 3.43 -19.32
CA ALA A 118 1.63 2.64 -18.38
C ALA A 118 1.39 1.13 -18.53
N ILE A 119 0.12 0.74 -18.69
CA ILE A 119 -0.27 -0.66 -18.90
C ILE A 119 0.26 -1.19 -20.24
N LEU A 120 0.13 -0.41 -21.32
CA LEU A 120 0.66 -0.77 -22.64
C LEU A 120 2.18 -0.92 -22.64
N ARG A 121 2.87 -0.28 -21.70
CA ARG A 121 4.31 -0.38 -21.48
C ARG A 121 4.65 -1.34 -20.34
N ASN A 122 3.85 -2.40 -20.16
CA ASN A 122 4.18 -3.54 -19.30
C ASN A 122 4.58 -3.16 -17.87
N VAL A 123 3.87 -2.20 -17.27
CA VAL A 123 4.14 -1.76 -15.90
C VAL A 123 4.22 -2.94 -14.92
N LYS A 124 5.23 -2.94 -14.05
CA LYS A 124 5.38 -3.95 -12.99
C LYS A 124 4.72 -3.52 -11.68
N ASN A 125 4.97 -2.28 -11.26
CA ASN A 125 4.44 -1.74 -10.02
C ASN A 125 3.60 -0.51 -10.33
N LEU A 126 2.30 -0.59 -10.05
CA LEU A 126 1.33 0.45 -10.35
C LEU A 126 0.72 0.99 -9.05
N TYR A 127 0.94 2.26 -8.77
CA TYR A 127 0.29 3.00 -7.68
C TYR A 127 -0.58 4.13 -8.25
N LEU A 128 -1.86 4.13 -7.89
CA LEU A 128 -2.81 5.18 -8.25
C LEU A 128 -3.51 5.70 -6.98
N ASP A 129 -3.44 7.01 -6.72
CA ASP A 129 -4.27 7.73 -5.76
C ASP A 129 -4.91 8.94 -6.45
N LEU A 130 -6.20 8.85 -6.75
CA LEU A 130 -6.88 9.84 -7.61
C LEU A 130 -7.92 10.68 -6.86
N GLY A 131 -7.90 10.69 -5.52
CA GLY A 131 -8.75 11.58 -4.72
C GLY A 131 -10.25 11.46 -5.00
N ASN A 132 -10.76 10.25 -5.24
CA ASN A 132 -12.14 9.93 -5.60
C ASN A 132 -12.60 10.48 -6.97
N GLN A 133 -11.67 10.80 -7.86
CA GLN A 133 -12.02 11.09 -9.25
C GLN A 133 -12.65 9.86 -9.91
N LEU A 134 -13.78 10.07 -10.58
CA LEU A 134 -14.49 9.05 -11.36
C LEU A 134 -13.75 8.75 -12.68
N VAL A 135 -12.56 8.16 -12.55
CA VAL A 135 -11.69 7.70 -13.64
C VAL A 135 -11.99 6.23 -13.91
N LYS A 136 -12.23 5.88 -15.17
CA LYS A 136 -12.40 4.48 -15.56
C LYS A 136 -11.03 3.83 -15.68
N LEU A 137 -10.74 2.87 -14.81
CA LEU A 137 -9.54 2.06 -14.94
C LEU A 137 -9.66 1.15 -16.18
N PRO A 138 -8.65 1.09 -17.05
CA PRO A 138 -8.66 0.16 -18.16
C PRO A 138 -8.80 -1.27 -17.67
N LEU A 139 -9.75 -2.03 -18.23
CA LEU A 139 -10.01 -3.42 -17.83
C LEU A 139 -8.78 -4.33 -18.01
N ARG A 140 -7.87 -3.97 -18.93
CA ARG A 140 -6.57 -4.63 -19.14
C ARG A 140 -5.67 -4.64 -17.91
N ILE A 141 -5.89 -3.78 -16.91
CA ILE A 141 -5.20 -3.91 -15.62
C ILE A 141 -5.50 -5.27 -15.02
N PHE A 142 -6.76 -5.71 -15.08
CA PHE A 142 -7.26 -6.90 -14.38
C PHE A 142 -7.31 -8.17 -15.26
N THR A 143 -7.06 -8.06 -16.57
CA THR A 143 -7.21 -9.17 -17.52
C THR A 143 -5.88 -9.60 -18.15
N ASN A 144 -5.43 -10.80 -17.79
CA ASN A 144 -4.25 -11.47 -18.36
C ASN A 144 -2.98 -10.60 -18.32
N ASN A 145 -2.81 -9.80 -17.28
CA ASN A 145 -1.62 -8.97 -17.11
C ASN A 145 -0.51 -9.79 -16.43
N LYS A 146 0.50 -10.16 -17.22
CA LYS A 146 1.61 -11.02 -16.78
C LYS A 146 2.80 -10.25 -16.18
N THR A 147 2.79 -8.93 -16.24
CA THR A 147 3.92 -8.09 -15.84
C THR A 147 3.69 -7.42 -14.49
N LEU A 148 2.42 -7.19 -14.13
CA LEU A 148 2.03 -6.50 -12.91
C LEU A 148 2.30 -7.38 -11.68
N VAL A 149 3.28 -6.96 -10.89
CA VAL A 149 3.71 -7.61 -9.64
C VAL A 149 3.08 -6.93 -8.42
N GLU A 150 2.88 -5.61 -8.49
CA GLU A 150 2.30 -4.81 -7.42
C GLU A 150 1.23 -3.86 -7.96
N LEU A 151 0.06 -3.90 -7.33
CA LEU A 151 -1.07 -3.03 -7.65
C LEU A 151 -1.57 -2.35 -6.38
N LYS A 152 -1.49 -1.02 -6.35
CA LYS A 152 -2.00 -0.18 -5.26
C LYS A 152 -3.02 0.81 -5.83
N LEU A 153 -4.28 0.66 -5.44
CA LEU A 153 -5.40 1.51 -5.86
C LEU A 153 -6.01 2.19 -4.65
N HIS A 154 -5.85 3.51 -4.58
CA HIS A 154 -6.28 4.37 -3.49
C HIS A 154 -7.28 5.39 -4.02
N ASN A 155 -8.45 5.51 -3.38
CA ASN A 155 -9.49 6.48 -3.74
C ASN A 155 -9.79 6.52 -5.26
N CYS A 156 -9.71 5.38 -5.95
CA CYS A 156 -9.82 5.34 -7.40
C CYS A 156 -10.29 3.98 -7.93
N GLY A 157 -10.95 4.03 -9.09
CA GLY A 157 -11.35 2.85 -9.84
C GLY A 157 -12.55 2.09 -9.29
N PHE A 158 -12.99 1.14 -10.11
CA PHE A 158 -14.00 0.14 -9.78
C PHE A 158 -13.36 -1.23 -9.98
N ILE A 159 -13.44 -2.08 -8.97
CA ILE A 159 -13.07 -3.49 -9.11
C ILE A 159 -14.20 -4.18 -9.89
N PRO A 160 -13.91 -4.72 -11.08
CA PRO A 160 -14.92 -5.30 -11.95
C PRO A 160 -15.46 -6.62 -11.40
N SER A 161 -16.69 -6.95 -11.78
CA SER A 161 -17.33 -8.23 -11.50
C SER A 161 -16.89 -9.30 -12.51
N SER A 162 -16.66 -10.53 -12.04
CA SER A 162 -16.28 -11.66 -12.91
C SER A 162 -17.37 -12.07 -13.91
N SER A 163 -18.62 -11.65 -13.67
CA SER A 163 -19.74 -11.88 -14.58
C SER A 163 -19.52 -11.30 -15.97
N SER A 164 -18.66 -10.28 -16.08
CA SER A 164 -18.39 -9.58 -17.32
C SER A 164 -17.01 -9.90 -17.91
N ILE A 165 -16.07 -10.36 -17.07
CA ILE A 165 -14.64 -10.38 -17.39
C ILE A 165 -13.91 -11.50 -16.62
N ASN A 166 -12.99 -12.21 -17.28
CA ASN A 166 -12.09 -13.14 -16.61
C ASN A 166 -10.92 -12.41 -15.93
N LEU A 167 -10.99 -12.26 -14.61
CA LEU A 167 -9.95 -11.62 -13.80
C LEU A 167 -8.76 -12.57 -13.66
N TYR A 168 -7.59 -12.15 -14.14
CA TYR A 168 -6.40 -12.99 -14.10
C TYR A 168 -5.11 -12.16 -14.08
N LEU A 169 -4.38 -12.27 -12.98
CA LEU A 169 -3.21 -11.48 -12.61
C LEU A 169 -2.10 -12.44 -12.12
N PRO A 170 -1.51 -13.25 -13.02
CA PRO A 170 -0.66 -14.39 -12.64
C PRO A 170 0.67 -14.03 -11.98
N ALA A 171 1.12 -12.77 -12.07
CA ALA A 171 2.37 -12.31 -11.48
C ALA A 171 2.16 -11.45 -10.22
N LEU A 172 0.90 -11.16 -9.84
CA LEU A 172 0.60 -10.20 -8.80
C LEU A 172 0.87 -10.78 -7.41
N LYS A 173 1.82 -10.16 -6.71
CA LYS A 173 2.25 -10.52 -5.36
C LYS A 173 1.67 -9.59 -4.30
N ILE A 174 1.51 -8.31 -4.62
CA ILE A 174 1.04 -7.30 -3.67
C ILE A 174 -0.20 -6.61 -4.23
N LEU A 175 -1.30 -6.67 -3.49
CA LEU A 175 -2.54 -5.99 -3.81
C LEU A 175 -2.93 -5.06 -2.66
N ASN A 176 -3.05 -3.77 -2.93
CA ASN A 176 -3.51 -2.77 -1.95
C ASN A 176 -4.73 -2.03 -2.50
N LEU A 177 -5.85 -2.15 -1.80
CA LEU A 177 -7.13 -1.57 -2.15
C LEU A 177 -7.58 -0.66 -1.00
N ALA A 178 -7.43 0.65 -1.16
CA ALA A 178 -7.86 1.62 -0.15
C ALA A 178 -8.97 2.51 -0.71
N SER A 179 -10.14 2.49 -0.08
CA SER A 179 -11.30 3.29 -0.47
C SER A 179 -11.71 3.12 -1.95
N VAL A 180 -11.57 1.90 -2.48
CA VAL A 180 -12.00 1.57 -3.85
C VAL A 180 -13.49 1.24 -3.89
N LYS A 181 -14.09 1.29 -5.08
CA LYS A 181 -15.47 0.85 -5.30
C LYS A 181 -15.49 -0.55 -5.90
N TYR A 182 -16.55 -1.32 -5.61
CA TYR A 182 -16.76 -2.66 -6.15
C TYR A 182 -18.03 -2.68 -7.02
N GLU A 183 -17.97 -3.32 -8.19
CA GLU A 183 -19.14 -3.45 -9.07
C GLU A 183 -20.18 -4.44 -8.51
N SER A 184 -19.72 -5.43 -7.76
CA SER A 184 -20.57 -6.43 -7.11
C SER A 184 -19.96 -6.91 -5.79
N THR A 185 -20.78 -7.51 -4.92
CA THR A 185 -20.35 -8.09 -3.63
C THR A 185 -19.34 -9.22 -3.76
N LYS A 186 -19.22 -9.84 -4.93
CA LYS A 186 -18.24 -10.90 -5.23
C LYS A 186 -17.00 -10.40 -5.97
N SER A 187 -16.91 -9.11 -6.31
CA SER A 187 -15.82 -8.58 -7.13
C SER A 187 -14.45 -8.78 -6.46
N LEU A 188 -14.37 -8.58 -5.14
CA LEU A 188 -13.15 -8.83 -4.36
C LEU A 188 -12.74 -10.31 -4.39
N GLU A 189 -13.67 -11.21 -4.11
CA GLU A 189 -13.42 -12.66 -4.08
C GLU A 189 -12.86 -13.15 -5.41
N HIS A 190 -13.48 -12.75 -6.52
CA HIS A 190 -13.03 -13.13 -7.86
C HIS A 190 -11.68 -12.49 -8.22
N LEU A 191 -11.41 -11.25 -7.79
CA LEU A 191 -10.12 -10.62 -8.01
C LEU A 191 -9.01 -11.41 -7.31
N ILE A 192 -9.21 -11.78 -6.05
CA ILE A 192 -8.25 -12.58 -5.27
C ILE A 192 -8.05 -13.95 -5.91
N ALA A 193 -9.13 -14.62 -6.32
CA ALA A 193 -9.05 -15.92 -7.02
C ALA A 193 -8.26 -15.84 -8.34
N GLY A 194 -8.29 -14.67 -9.01
CA GLY A 194 -7.50 -14.39 -10.20
C GLY A 194 -6.00 -14.13 -9.94
N CYS A 195 -5.56 -14.07 -8.69
CA CYS A 195 -4.18 -13.76 -8.28
C CYS A 195 -3.51 -14.99 -7.61
N PRO A 196 -3.08 -16.00 -8.38
CA PRO A 196 -2.63 -17.29 -7.83
C PRO A 196 -1.31 -17.25 -7.04
N VAL A 197 -0.55 -16.15 -7.11
CA VAL A 197 0.74 -15.96 -6.42
C VAL A 197 0.71 -14.80 -5.42
N LEU A 198 -0.49 -14.39 -4.98
CA LEU A 198 -0.67 -13.25 -4.09
C LEU A 198 -0.03 -13.52 -2.71
N GLU A 199 0.90 -12.66 -2.31
CA GLU A 199 1.67 -12.76 -1.07
C GLU A 199 1.13 -11.76 -0.02
N GLU A 200 0.85 -10.51 -0.42
CA GLU A 200 0.37 -9.46 0.49
C GLU A 200 -0.94 -8.82 0.00
N LEU A 201 -1.89 -8.68 0.92
CA LEU A 201 -3.19 -8.05 0.67
C LEU A 201 -3.45 -6.97 1.72
N PHE A 202 -3.70 -5.76 1.25
CA PHE A 202 -4.07 -4.61 2.07
C PHE A 202 -5.43 -4.12 1.61
N ILE A 203 -6.38 -4.04 2.54
CA ILE A 203 -7.73 -3.56 2.27
C ILE A 203 -8.06 -2.51 3.32
N VAL A 204 -8.32 -1.29 2.87
CA VAL A 204 -8.81 -0.19 3.71
C VAL A 204 -10.19 0.21 3.21
N ARG A 205 -11.21 0.02 4.04
CA ARG A 205 -12.61 0.30 3.72
C ARG A 205 -13.08 1.56 4.44
N THR A 206 -13.94 2.32 3.78
CA THR A 206 -14.59 3.52 4.31
C THR A 206 -16.10 3.33 4.34
N ALA A 207 -16.80 4.14 5.14
CA ALA A 207 -18.24 4.01 5.39
C ALA A 207 -19.16 4.13 4.15
N VAL A 208 -18.62 4.53 3.00
CA VAL A 208 -19.37 4.71 1.74
C VAL A 208 -19.35 3.44 0.88
N ASP A 209 -18.74 2.35 1.37
CA ASP A 209 -18.65 1.08 0.65
C ASP A 209 -19.94 0.24 0.85
N PRO A 210 -20.72 -0.05 -0.21
CA PRO A 210 -21.95 -0.84 -0.13
C PRO A 210 -21.70 -2.34 0.09
N MET A 211 -20.45 -2.80 0.15
CA MET A 211 -20.15 -4.24 0.21
C MET A 211 -20.53 -4.85 1.56
N VAL A 212 -21.55 -5.73 1.53
CA VAL A 212 -22.13 -6.42 2.71
C VAL A 212 -21.31 -7.65 3.14
N CYS A 213 -20.45 -8.19 2.27
CA CYS A 213 -19.66 -9.39 2.54
C CYS A 213 -18.20 -9.20 2.13
N CYS A 214 -17.26 -9.44 3.03
CA CYS A 214 -15.82 -9.49 2.76
C CYS A 214 -15.35 -10.95 2.85
N ASN A 215 -15.21 -11.60 1.69
CA ASN A 215 -14.70 -12.97 1.59
C ASN A 215 -13.29 -12.95 1.00
N ILE A 216 -12.32 -13.46 1.76
CA ILE A 216 -10.90 -13.52 1.38
C ILE A 216 -10.47 -14.97 1.48
N SER A 217 -10.26 -15.61 0.32
CA SER A 217 -9.73 -16.98 0.26
C SER A 217 -8.48 -16.99 -0.62
N SER A 218 -7.35 -17.41 -0.06
CA SER A 218 -6.08 -17.51 -0.80
C SER A 218 -5.12 -18.48 -0.11
N ALA A 219 -4.59 -19.43 -0.88
CA ALA A 219 -3.63 -20.41 -0.37
C ALA A 219 -2.20 -19.86 -0.24
N THR A 220 -1.88 -18.75 -0.91
CA THR A 220 -0.52 -18.17 -0.97
C THR A 220 -0.34 -16.95 -0.07
N LEU A 221 -1.44 -16.35 0.40
CA LEU A 221 -1.40 -15.10 1.14
C LEU A 221 -0.65 -15.25 2.46
N ASN A 222 0.44 -14.49 2.60
CA ASN A 222 1.31 -14.51 3.77
C ASN A 222 1.03 -13.34 4.73
N LYS A 223 0.50 -12.22 4.22
CA LYS A 223 0.25 -10.99 4.97
C LYS A 223 -1.10 -10.41 4.58
N LEU A 224 -1.91 -10.15 5.59
CA LEU A 224 -3.22 -9.53 5.45
C LEU A 224 -3.29 -8.30 6.35
N VAL A 225 -3.63 -7.17 5.76
CA VAL A 225 -4.01 -5.95 6.49
C VAL A 225 -5.43 -5.60 6.09
N LEU A 226 -6.33 -5.55 7.06
CA LEU A 226 -7.73 -5.25 6.86
C LEU A 226 -8.15 -4.16 7.85
N ILE A 227 -8.46 -2.98 7.33
CA ILE A 227 -8.86 -1.81 8.11
C ILE A 227 -10.25 -1.39 7.66
N THR A 228 -11.22 -1.52 8.56
CA THR A 228 -12.62 -1.15 8.32
C THR A 228 -12.98 -0.02 9.28
N ASN A 229 -12.55 1.19 8.93
CA ASN A 229 -12.80 2.38 9.74
C ASN A 229 -14.22 2.92 9.46
N PHE A 230 -15.22 2.36 10.12
CA PHE A 230 -16.56 2.96 10.17
C PHE A 230 -16.59 4.03 11.26
N THR A 231 -16.07 5.23 10.96
CA THR A 231 -16.31 6.38 11.84
C THR A 231 -17.79 6.75 11.74
N ASN A 232 -18.50 6.52 12.84
CA ASN A 232 -19.94 6.65 12.91
C ASN A 232 -20.34 8.14 12.80
N ASN A 233 -20.60 8.64 11.59
CA ASN A 233 -21.37 9.88 11.39
C ASN A 233 -22.88 9.65 11.61
N GLY A 234 -23.25 8.75 12.53
CA GLY A 234 -24.60 8.60 13.06
C GLY A 234 -25.62 7.91 12.18
N ALA A 235 -25.24 7.22 11.08
CA ALA A 235 -26.22 6.76 10.10
C ALA A 235 -26.36 5.24 9.93
N PHE A 236 -25.30 4.40 10.01
CA PHE A 236 -25.47 2.96 9.74
C PHE A 236 -24.43 2.09 10.48
N THR A 237 -24.87 1.27 11.44
CA THR A 237 -24.19 0.02 11.79
C THR A 237 -24.45 -0.97 10.65
N LEU A 238 -23.58 -0.98 9.65
CA LEU A 238 -23.64 -1.99 8.59
C LEU A 238 -23.30 -3.35 9.21
N THR A 239 -24.29 -4.23 9.36
CA THR A 239 -24.01 -5.64 9.60
C THR A 239 -23.39 -6.21 8.34
N TYR A 240 -22.09 -6.50 8.39
CA TYR A 240 -21.39 -7.11 7.28
C TYR A 240 -20.69 -8.38 7.73
N LYS A 241 -20.62 -9.36 6.83
CA LYS A 241 -20.05 -10.68 7.08
C LYS A 241 -18.60 -10.72 6.62
N MET A 242 -17.71 -11.24 7.46
CA MET A 242 -16.30 -11.43 7.12
C MET A 242 -15.93 -12.90 7.18
N ARG A 243 -15.37 -13.43 6.08
CA ARG A 243 -14.86 -14.79 5.99
C ARG A 243 -13.45 -14.78 5.43
N ILE A 244 -12.51 -15.30 6.20
CA ILE A 244 -11.08 -15.32 5.84
C ILE A 244 -10.56 -16.77 5.87
N GLU A 245 -10.14 -17.27 4.72
CA GLU A 245 -9.60 -18.61 4.50
C GLU A 245 -8.21 -18.51 3.87
N THR A 246 -7.21 -18.29 4.71
CA THR A 246 -5.83 -18.01 4.29
C THR A 246 -4.85 -18.89 5.08
N PRO A 247 -4.71 -20.19 4.75
CA PRO A 247 -3.98 -21.14 5.57
C PRO A 247 -2.49 -20.81 5.69
N ALA A 248 -1.89 -20.12 4.71
CA ALA A 248 -0.47 -19.74 4.72
C ALA A 248 -0.18 -18.42 5.47
N LEU A 249 -1.18 -17.81 6.10
CA LEU A 249 -1.06 -16.48 6.70
C LEU A 249 -0.06 -16.48 7.87
N ARG A 250 0.88 -15.53 7.84
CA ARG A 250 1.93 -15.33 8.86
C ARG A 250 1.79 -14.02 9.61
N TYR A 251 1.24 -13.00 8.96
CA TYR A 251 0.96 -11.70 9.55
C TYR A 251 -0.50 -11.32 9.30
N LEU A 252 -1.20 -10.93 10.37
CA LEU A 252 -2.54 -10.38 10.33
C LEU A 252 -2.56 -9.02 11.00
N GLU A 253 -3.10 -8.02 10.32
CA GLU A 253 -3.52 -6.76 10.93
C GLU A 253 -5.00 -6.56 10.64
N LEU A 254 -5.79 -6.45 11.70
CA LEU A 254 -7.24 -6.35 11.64
C LEU A 254 -7.69 -5.18 12.50
N HIS A 255 -8.19 -4.13 11.87
CA HIS A 255 -8.82 -3.00 12.55
C HIS A 255 -10.30 -3.04 12.20
N ASP A 256 -11.17 -3.42 13.14
CA ASP A 256 -12.59 -3.62 12.87
C ASP A 256 -13.49 -2.98 13.94
N THR A 257 -14.65 -2.51 13.50
CA THR A 257 -15.80 -2.25 14.35
C THR A 257 -16.57 -3.55 14.53
N VAL A 258 -16.21 -4.28 15.58
CA VAL A 258 -16.74 -5.57 16.02
C VAL A 258 -17.89 -6.15 15.18
N THR A 259 -17.55 -6.87 14.12
CA THR A 259 -18.52 -7.57 13.29
C THR A 259 -19.15 -8.75 14.03
N LYS A 260 -20.49 -8.85 14.02
CA LYS A 260 -21.21 -10.00 14.62
C LYS A 260 -20.90 -11.31 13.88
N ASP A 261 -20.55 -11.24 12.60
CA ASP A 261 -20.30 -12.40 11.72
C ASP A 261 -18.85 -12.44 11.19
N LEU A 262 -17.91 -12.67 12.11
CA LEU A 262 -16.49 -12.86 11.82
C LEU A 262 -16.14 -14.35 11.79
N SER A 263 -15.61 -14.85 10.68
CA SER A 263 -15.22 -16.25 10.52
C SER A 263 -13.84 -16.40 9.91
N PHE A 264 -13.02 -17.22 10.55
CA PHE A 264 -11.68 -17.55 10.09
C PHE A 264 -11.52 -19.06 9.95
N GLY A 265 -10.85 -19.47 8.87
CA GLY A 265 -10.26 -20.80 8.75
C GLY A 265 -9.11 -21.00 9.76
N PRO A 266 -8.41 -22.15 9.69
CA PRO A 266 -7.24 -22.40 10.53
C PRO A 266 -6.12 -21.38 10.29
N LEU A 267 -5.61 -20.77 11.36
CA LEU A 267 -4.50 -19.80 11.34
C LEU A 267 -3.21 -20.45 11.89
N THR A 268 -2.88 -21.63 11.39
CA THR A 268 -1.85 -22.50 11.97
C THR A 268 -0.44 -21.91 11.90
N PHE A 269 -0.15 -21.12 10.86
CA PHE A 269 1.17 -20.51 10.63
C PHE A 269 1.25 -19.04 11.04
N LEU A 270 0.21 -18.51 11.69
CA LEU A 270 0.17 -17.10 12.07
C LEU A 270 1.20 -16.83 13.17
N VAL A 271 2.13 -15.92 12.90
CA VAL A 271 3.23 -15.56 13.80
C VAL A 271 2.94 -14.27 14.54
N THR A 272 2.43 -13.28 13.82
CA THR A 272 2.15 -11.94 14.36
C THR A 272 0.71 -11.55 14.05
N ALA A 273 0.01 -11.05 15.06
CA ALA A 273 -1.32 -10.49 14.94
C ALA A 273 -1.38 -9.09 15.54
N ASN A 274 -1.87 -8.12 14.79
CA ASN A 274 -2.24 -6.78 15.26
C ASN A 274 -3.76 -6.66 15.15
N VAL A 275 -4.44 -6.57 16.27
CA VAL A 275 -5.90 -6.60 16.35
C VAL A 275 -6.37 -5.35 17.06
N GLN A 276 -7.17 -4.55 16.37
CA GLN A 276 -7.79 -3.35 16.93
C GLN A 276 -9.30 -3.45 16.79
N PHE A 277 -9.99 -3.58 17.92
CA PHE A 277 -11.43 -3.59 17.96
C PHE A 277 -11.98 -2.32 18.59
N HIS A 278 -12.82 -1.62 17.82
CA HIS A 278 -13.46 -0.38 18.26
C HIS A 278 -14.96 -0.62 18.45
N ASN A 279 -15.47 -0.49 19.68
CA ASN A 279 -16.90 -0.55 19.98
C ASN A 279 -17.46 0.87 20.14
N TYR A 280 -18.01 1.44 19.07
CA TYR A 280 -18.68 2.73 19.10
C TYR A 280 -20.16 2.54 19.47
N LYS A 281 -20.45 2.35 20.77
CA LYS A 281 -21.81 2.38 21.38
C LYS A 281 -22.93 1.80 20.48
N SER A 282 -23.15 0.50 20.50
CA SER A 282 -24.46 -0.04 20.10
C SER A 282 -25.38 -0.08 21.32
N SER A 283 -26.55 0.53 21.21
CA SER A 283 -27.69 0.40 22.13
C SER A 283 -28.25 -1.04 22.22
N GLU A 284 -27.63 -1.98 21.50
CA GLU A 284 -27.89 -3.42 21.53
C GLU A 284 -26.61 -4.13 21.96
N GLY A 285 -26.69 -4.93 23.03
CA GLY A 285 -25.71 -5.85 23.63
C GLY A 285 -24.28 -5.97 23.08
N ASP A 286 -23.32 -6.05 24.00
CA ASP A 286 -21.87 -6.06 23.79
C ASP A 286 -21.36 -6.94 22.63
N ALA A 287 -21.11 -6.33 21.47
CA ALA A 287 -20.62 -7.02 20.27
C ALA A 287 -19.28 -7.76 20.46
N LEU A 288 -18.42 -7.31 21.39
CA LEU A 288 -17.12 -7.95 21.69
C LEU A 288 -17.26 -9.36 22.27
N TYR A 289 -18.43 -9.67 22.83
CA TYR A 289 -18.76 -11.00 23.38
C TYR A 289 -19.52 -11.84 22.37
N SER A 290 -19.64 -11.37 21.13
CA SER A 290 -20.13 -12.23 20.06
C SER A 290 -19.27 -13.50 20.00
N SER A 291 -19.95 -14.63 19.84
CA SER A 291 -19.32 -15.94 19.70
C SER A 291 -18.23 -15.94 18.61
N SER A 292 -18.38 -15.10 17.58
CA SER A 292 -17.43 -14.87 16.50
C SER A 292 -16.08 -14.30 16.96
N VAL A 293 -16.07 -13.24 17.78
CA VAL A 293 -14.83 -12.64 18.32
C VAL A 293 -14.12 -13.61 19.25
N VAL A 294 -14.89 -14.28 20.12
CA VAL A 294 -14.40 -15.34 20.99
C VAL A 294 -13.75 -16.47 20.19
N GLN A 295 -14.41 -16.94 19.14
CA GLN A 295 -13.86 -17.97 18.25
C GLN A 295 -12.60 -17.48 17.53
N PHE A 296 -12.55 -16.21 17.12
CA PHE A 296 -11.37 -15.62 16.51
C PHE A 296 -10.16 -15.67 17.45
N PHE A 297 -10.28 -15.24 18.71
CA PHE A 297 -9.18 -15.31 19.67
C PHE A 297 -8.67 -16.74 19.88
N ARG A 298 -9.57 -17.74 19.89
CA ARG A 298 -9.17 -19.16 19.97
C ARG A 298 -8.34 -19.62 18.76
N ARG A 299 -8.44 -18.95 17.61
CA ARG A 299 -7.61 -19.25 16.43
C ARG A 299 -6.20 -18.66 16.53
N LEU A 300 -5.96 -17.71 17.43
CA LEU A 300 -4.66 -17.05 17.61
C LEU A 300 -3.69 -17.85 18.51
N TYR A 301 -4.00 -19.10 18.86
CA TYR A 301 -3.24 -19.91 19.81
C TYR A 301 -1.76 -20.13 19.46
N ASN A 302 -1.37 -20.02 18.18
CA ASN A 302 0.02 -20.20 17.71
C ASN A 302 0.84 -18.90 17.62
N VAL A 303 0.22 -17.74 17.86
CA VAL A 303 0.87 -16.43 17.68
C VAL A 303 2.02 -16.25 18.68
N LYS A 304 3.13 -15.67 18.19
CA LYS A 304 4.30 -15.30 19.01
C LYS A 304 4.27 -13.83 19.45
N SER A 305 3.73 -12.96 18.61
CA SER A 305 3.59 -11.54 18.90
C SER A 305 2.16 -11.06 18.66
N LEU A 306 1.53 -10.52 19.71
CA LEU A 306 0.17 -9.99 19.67
C LEU A 306 0.20 -8.50 20.04
N ILE A 307 -0.29 -7.66 19.12
CA ILE A 307 -0.62 -6.27 19.39
C ILE A 307 -2.14 -6.20 19.49
N LEU A 308 -2.65 -5.73 20.62
CA LEU A 308 -4.07 -5.72 20.90
C LEU A 308 -4.52 -4.35 21.38
N CYS A 309 -5.42 -3.73 20.61
CA CYS A 309 -6.13 -2.53 21.00
C CYS A 309 -7.62 -2.84 21.18
N ILE A 310 -8.15 -2.63 22.38
CA ILE A 310 -9.58 -2.81 22.66
C ILE A 310 -10.12 -1.53 23.29
N SER A 311 -10.95 -0.80 22.54
CA SER A 311 -11.68 0.36 23.06
C SER A 311 -13.15 0.00 23.27
N LEU A 312 -13.59 -0.01 24.53
CA LEU A 312 -14.98 -0.26 24.92
C LEU A 312 -15.63 0.98 25.51
N SER A 313 -16.93 1.15 25.23
CA SER A 313 -17.75 2.19 25.86
C SER A 313 -18.42 1.76 27.17
N GLU A 314 -18.60 0.46 27.42
CA GLU A 314 -19.31 -0.06 28.60
C GLU A 314 -18.61 -1.29 29.22
N VAL A 315 -18.98 -1.58 30.49
CA VAL A 315 -18.41 -2.62 31.35
C VAL A 315 -19.08 -3.96 31.08
N PRO A 316 -18.40 -4.95 30.49
CA PRO A 316 -19.05 -6.21 30.19
C PRO A 316 -18.73 -7.31 31.22
N ASP A 317 -19.47 -8.41 31.11
CA ASP A 317 -19.24 -9.65 31.86
C ASP A 317 -17.99 -10.38 31.32
N ASN A 318 -16.87 -10.29 32.04
CA ASN A 318 -15.54 -10.79 31.64
C ASN A 318 -15.42 -12.33 31.57
N SER A 319 -16.46 -13.08 31.92
CA SER A 319 -16.45 -14.54 32.02
C SER A 319 -16.24 -15.25 30.67
N ALA A 320 -16.86 -14.77 29.58
CA ALA A 320 -16.78 -15.46 28.28
C ALA A 320 -15.43 -15.24 27.56
N LEU A 321 -14.83 -14.06 27.71
CA LEU A 321 -13.50 -13.78 27.15
C LEU A 321 -12.42 -14.53 27.93
N SER A 322 -12.51 -14.55 29.27
CA SER A 322 -11.57 -15.28 30.13
C SER A 322 -11.59 -16.79 29.90
N ALA A 323 -12.77 -17.39 29.71
CA ALA A 323 -12.89 -18.81 29.35
C ALA A 323 -12.34 -19.14 27.95
N SER A 324 -12.22 -18.14 27.06
CA SER A 324 -11.89 -18.35 25.64
C SER A 324 -10.46 -17.99 25.28
N VAL A 325 -9.86 -17.09 26.04
CA VAL A 325 -8.44 -16.70 25.95
C VAL A 325 -7.53 -17.85 26.40
N ALA A 326 -8.08 -18.89 27.02
CA ALA A 326 -7.50 -19.94 27.88
C ALA A 326 -6.15 -20.62 27.55
N ARG A 327 -5.40 -20.27 26.50
CA ARG A 327 -3.94 -20.49 26.41
C ARG A 327 -3.32 -19.84 25.19
N PHE A 328 -2.30 -19.02 25.41
CA PHE A 328 -1.36 -18.56 24.38
C PHE A 328 0.02 -19.19 24.62
N PRO A 329 0.20 -20.48 24.30
CA PRO A 329 1.40 -21.22 24.69
C PRO A 329 2.68 -20.70 24.02
N ASN A 330 2.55 -20.11 22.83
CA ASN A 330 3.70 -19.66 22.03
C ASN A 330 3.94 -18.15 22.10
N LEU A 331 3.10 -17.41 22.84
CA LEU A 331 3.17 -15.95 22.88
C LEU A 331 4.31 -15.48 23.77
N THR A 332 5.26 -14.75 23.18
CA THR A 332 6.43 -14.18 23.86
C THR A 332 6.38 -12.66 23.92
N SER A 333 5.62 -12.01 23.03
CA SER A 333 5.47 -10.55 22.98
C SER A 333 4.01 -10.13 22.99
N LEU A 334 3.63 -9.26 23.91
CA LEU A 334 2.30 -8.66 24.01
C LEU A 334 2.43 -7.13 24.09
N SER A 335 1.83 -6.42 23.14
CA SER A 335 1.57 -4.99 23.24
C SER A 335 0.07 -4.79 23.44
N PHE A 336 -0.31 -4.10 24.50
CA PHE A 336 -1.70 -3.86 24.85
C PHE A 336 -1.99 -2.36 24.99
N SER A 337 -3.12 -1.94 24.42
CA SER A 337 -3.67 -0.59 24.55
C SER A 337 -5.18 -0.70 24.77
N GLY A 338 -5.74 0.03 25.74
CA GLY A 338 -7.17 0.03 26.00
C GLY A 338 -7.53 -0.35 27.44
N ASP A 339 -8.71 -0.94 27.63
CA ASP A 339 -9.25 -1.16 28.98
C ASP A 339 -8.44 -2.20 29.78
N TRP A 340 -7.83 -1.73 30.86
CA TRP A 340 -6.97 -2.46 31.79
C TRP A 340 -7.62 -3.72 32.37
N ARG A 341 -8.95 -3.85 32.37
CA ARG A 341 -9.62 -5.06 32.85
C ARG A 341 -9.31 -6.28 31.98
N PHE A 342 -9.08 -6.10 30.69
CA PHE A 342 -8.68 -7.19 29.79
C PHE A 342 -7.25 -7.65 30.02
N ILE A 343 -6.36 -6.76 30.49
CA ILE A 343 -4.96 -7.14 30.68
C ILE A 343 -4.82 -8.24 31.72
N SER A 344 -5.63 -8.20 32.79
CA SER A 344 -5.64 -9.24 33.82
C SER A 344 -6.01 -10.61 33.26
N VAL A 345 -6.96 -10.64 32.32
CA VAL A 345 -7.40 -11.87 31.63
C VAL A 345 -6.30 -12.42 30.73
N PHE A 346 -5.59 -11.58 29.99
CA PHE A 346 -4.48 -12.03 29.14
C PHE A 346 -3.28 -12.51 29.96
N LEU A 347 -2.91 -11.80 31.04
CA LEU A 347 -1.76 -12.15 31.87
C LEU A 347 -1.93 -13.50 32.60
N ILE A 348 -3.15 -13.87 32.97
CA ILE A 348 -3.42 -15.20 33.58
C ILE A 348 -3.10 -16.34 32.59
N VAL A 349 -3.12 -16.06 31.29
CA VAL A 349 -3.22 -17.07 30.25
C VAL A 349 -1.98 -17.13 29.34
N VAL A 350 -1.11 -16.15 29.45
CA VAL A 350 0.19 -16.13 28.77
C VAL A 350 1.26 -16.62 29.75
N VAL A 351 1.81 -17.79 29.48
CA VAL A 351 2.74 -18.47 30.40
C VAL A 351 4.21 -18.20 30.05
N ASN A 352 4.49 -17.79 28.80
CA ASN A 352 5.85 -17.67 28.24
C ASN A 352 6.18 -16.23 27.80
N LEU A 353 5.58 -15.22 28.44
CA LEU A 353 5.75 -13.83 28.03
C LEU A 353 7.16 -13.32 28.37
N GLU A 354 7.87 -12.81 27.35
CA GLU A 354 9.21 -12.22 27.46
C GLU A 354 9.15 -10.69 27.41
N ALA A 355 8.21 -10.12 26.64
CA ALA A 355 8.04 -8.69 26.47
C ALA A 355 6.57 -8.27 26.64
N LEU A 356 6.33 -7.30 27.52
CA LEU A 356 5.03 -6.68 27.72
C LEU A 356 5.16 -5.16 27.56
N THR A 357 4.43 -4.60 26.60
CA THR A 357 4.30 -3.16 26.41
C THR A 357 2.87 -2.74 26.68
N ILE A 358 2.67 -1.78 27.57
CA ILE A 358 1.36 -1.22 27.88
C ILE A 358 1.37 0.23 27.45
N HIS A 359 0.41 0.59 26.60
CA HIS A 359 0.17 1.96 26.19
C HIS A 359 -1.00 2.52 27.00
N THR A 360 -0.80 3.68 27.62
CA THR A 360 -1.79 4.38 28.45
C THR A 360 -2.60 5.39 27.66
#